data_AF-M0AEB6-F1
#
_entry.id   AF-M0AEB6-F1
#
_cell.length_a   1.000
_cell.length_b   1.000
_cell.length_c   1.000
_cell.angle_alpha   90.00
_cell.angle_beta   90.00
_cell.angle_gamma   90.00
#
_symmetry.space_group_name_H-M   'P 1'
#
loop_
_entity.id
_entity.type
_entity.pdbx_description
1 polymer ?
#
loop_
_entity_poly.entity_id
_entity_poly.type
_entity_poly.pdbx_seq_one_letter_code
_entity_poly.pdbx_strand_id
1 'polypeptide(L)'
;MLADLLSESYEMDLEESWENERTATPGRAFAVRLHQIGCSLRETTTILAELDVERSHGAVWNWVHRLADSERDPPTASPSRVAVDETAVKINGEWSWLYAAIDIETKVILDVALFSRHGTDPAPAFLQKFREKHDLSETEFLVDQFGYRTALARVGLSGRVNYTDRNLIENCPVSSI
;
A
#
# COMPACT_ATOMS: atom_id res chain seq x y z
N MET A 1 -18.90 3.46 24.44
CA MET A 1 -18.05 2.26 24.68
C MET A 1 -17.16 1.95 23.49
N LEU A 2 -17.69 1.62 22.30
CA LEU A 2 -16.86 1.32 21.13
C LEU A 2 -16.22 2.55 20.48
N ALA A 3 -16.98 3.65 20.39
CA ALA A 3 -16.45 4.94 19.92
C ALA A 3 -15.32 5.44 20.83
N ASP A 4 -15.47 5.30 22.15
CA ASP A 4 -14.46 5.68 23.14
C ASP A 4 -13.20 4.82 22.99
N LEU A 5 -13.36 3.49 22.89
CA LEU A 5 -12.24 2.55 22.74
C LEU A 5 -11.47 2.73 21.43
N LEU A 6 -12.16 3.09 20.35
CA LEU A 6 -11.53 3.34 19.05
C LEU A 6 -10.94 4.76 18.97
N SER A 7 -11.51 5.74 19.67
CA SER A 7 -11.03 7.13 19.64
C SER A 7 -9.59 7.31 20.15
N GLU A 8 -9.14 6.45 21.08
CA GLU A 8 -7.75 6.47 21.61
C GLU A 8 -6.72 5.95 20.59
N SER A 9 -7.16 5.16 19.61
CA SER A 9 -6.29 4.51 18.60
C SER A 9 -6.30 5.21 17.23
N TYR A 10 -7.07 6.30 17.09
CA TYR A 10 -7.35 6.91 15.79
C TYR A 10 -6.60 8.23 15.58
N GLU A 11 -5.82 8.29 14.48
CA GLU A 11 -5.31 9.56 13.96
C GLU A 11 -6.46 10.39 13.38
N MET A 12 -6.50 11.67 13.75
CA MET A 12 -7.56 12.62 13.40
C MET A 12 -7.68 12.91 11.88
N ASP A 13 -6.67 12.56 11.09
CA ASP A 13 -6.58 12.82 9.63
C ASP A 13 -7.46 11.91 8.76
N LEU A 14 -8.43 11.20 9.35
CA LEU A 14 -9.42 10.37 8.66
C LEU A 14 -10.80 11.03 8.56
N GLU A 15 -11.02 12.16 9.24
CA GLU A 15 -12.34 12.81 9.26
C GLU A 15 -12.75 13.39 7.89
N GLU A 16 -11.80 13.90 7.12
CA GLU A 16 -12.05 14.57 5.83
C GLU A 16 -12.58 13.60 4.75
N SER A 17 -12.12 12.33 4.75
CA SER A 17 -12.49 11.36 3.71
C SER A 17 -13.97 10.96 3.72
N TRP A 18 -14.69 11.20 4.83
CA TRP A 18 -16.06 10.69 5.04
C TRP A 18 -17.05 11.74 5.56
N GLU A 19 -16.95 12.98 5.07
CA GLU A 19 -17.97 13.99 5.33
C GLU A 19 -19.39 13.48 4.99
N ASN A 20 -20.38 13.92 5.78
CA ASN A 20 -21.81 13.63 5.65
C ASN A 20 -22.26 12.17 5.89
N GLU A 21 -21.39 11.33 6.45
CA GLU A 21 -21.74 9.96 6.85
C GLU A 21 -22.48 9.92 8.20
N ARG A 22 -23.58 9.14 8.26
CA ARG A 22 -24.40 8.98 9.49
C ARG A 22 -23.74 8.14 10.58
N THR A 23 -22.78 7.30 10.21
CA THR A 23 -22.06 6.42 11.16
C THR A 23 -20.94 7.20 11.80
N ALA A 24 -20.63 7.01 13.08
CA ALA A 24 -19.50 7.68 13.71
C ALA A 24 -18.16 7.31 13.02
N THR A 25 -17.21 8.25 12.96
CA THR A 25 -15.89 8.05 12.30
C THR A 25 -15.15 6.83 12.84
N PRO A 26 -15.10 6.58 14.17
CA PRO A 26 -14.41 5.40 14.68
C PRO A 26 -14.98 4.08 14.14
N GLY A 27 -16.30 3.96 14.00
CA GLY A 27 -16.94 2.75 13.45
C GLY A 27 -16.64 2.52 11.97
N ARG A 28 -16.60 3.60 11.17
CA ARG A 28 -16.21 3.53 9.74
C ARG A 28 -14.77 3.10 9.59
N ALA A 29 -13.91 3.73 10.36
CA ALA A 29 -12.50 3.52 10.27
C ALA A 29 -12.13 2.09 10.75
N PHE A 30 -12.76 1.60 11.81
CA PHE A 30 -12.63 0.21 12.25
C PHE A 30 -13.08 -0.78 11.16
N ALA A 31 -14.19 -0.51 10.47
CA ALA A 31 -14.65 -1.32 9.35
C ALA A 31 -13.60 -1.39 8.22
N VAL A 32 -12.98 -0.25 7.89
CA VAL A 32 -11.92 -0.20 6.89
C VAL A 32 -10.68 -0.98 7.34
N ARG A 33 -10.29 -0.88 8.62
CA ARG A 33 -9.17 -1.66 9.17
C ARG A 33 -9.41 -3.16 9.11
N LEU A 34 -10.62 -3.62 9.47
CA LEU A 34 -11.01 -5.02 9.31
C LEU A 34 -10.84 -5.49 7.87
N HIS A 35 -11.27 -4.66 6.91
CA HIS A 35 -11.11 -5.00 5.50
C HIS A 35 -9.62 -5.04 5.07
N GLN A 36 -8.80 -4.09 5.53
CA GLN A 36 -7.37 -4.03 5.23
C GLN A 36 -6.59 -5.22 5.78
N ILE A 37 -6.99 -5.81 6.90
CA ILE A 37 -6.37 -7.02 7.47
C ILE A 37 -6.92 -8.32 6.86
N GLY A 38 -7.78 -8.23 5.84
CA GLY A 38 -8.21 -9.37 5.04
C GLY A 38 -9.66 -9.83 5.27
N CYS A 39 -10.45 -9.17 6.11
CA CYS A 39 -11.88 -9.49 6.19
C CYS A 39 -12.59 -9.09 4.89
N SER A 40 -13.44 -9.97 4.37
CA SER A 40 -14.37 -9.61 3.30
C SER A 40 -15.38 -8.57 3.79
N LEU A 41 -15.97 -7.81 2.87
CA LEU A 41 -16.98 -6.80 3.22
C LEU A 41 -18.17 -7.39 4.00
N ARG A 42 -18.52 -8.66 3.75
CA ARG A 42 -19.60 -9.36 4.46
C ARG A 42 -19.19 -9.78 5.87
N GLU A 43 -17.95 -10.24 6.04
CA GLU A 43 -17.40 -10.51 7.38
C GLU A 43 -17.31 -9.22 8.18
N THR A 44 -16.83 -8.13 7.58
CA THR A 44 -16.81 -6.80 8.21
C THR A 44 -18.21 -6.38 8.66
N THR A 45 -19.25 -6.52 7.81
CA THR A 45 -20.62 -6.20 8.25
C THR A 45 -21.12 -7.08 9.37
N THR A 46 -20.73 -8.35 9.40
CA THR A 46 -21.10 -9.28 10.48
C THR A 46 -20.47 -8.84 11.79
N ILE A 47 -19.16 -8.52 11.78
CA ILE A 47 -18.46 -8.02 12.95
C ILE A 47 -19.05 -6.68 13.44
N LEU A 48 -19.41 -5.78 12.52
CA LEU A 48 -20.05 -4.52 12.90
C LEU A 48 -21.42 -4.71 13.55
N ALA A 49 -22.22 -5.69 13.09
CA ALA A 49 -23.52 -5.99 13.68
C ALA A 49 -23.40 -6.51 15.13
N GLU A 50 -22.39 -7.34 15.43
CA GLU A 50 -22.06 -7.77 16.80
C GLU A 50 -21.68 -6.60 17.73
N LEU A 51 -21.35 -5.45 17.16
CA LEU A 51 -20.97 -4.22 17.84
C LEU A 51 -22.08 -3.16 17.79
N ASP A 52 -23.32 -3.56 17.48
CA ASP A 52 -24.50 -2.70 17.32
C ASP A 52 -24.39 -1.64 16.19
N VAL A 53 -23.52 -1.87 15.21
CA VAL A 53 -23.33 -0.99 14.04
C VAL A 53 -23.92 -1.64 12.78
N GLU A 54 -25.23 -1.49 12.60
CA GLU A 54 -25.96 -2.09 11.46
C GLU A 54 -25.72 -1.36 10.13
N ARG A 55 -24.96 -2.01 9.22
CA ARG A 55 -24.61 -1.46 7.90
C ARG A 55 -24.51 -2.51 6.80
N SER A 56 -24.78 -2.08 5.58
CA SER A 56 -24.67 -2.94 4.40
C SER A 56 -23.22 -3.05 3.92
N HIS A 57 -22.92 -4.13 3.18
CA HIS A 57 -21.60 -4.31 2.58
C HIS A 57 -21.27 -3.20 1.57
N GLY A 58 -22.28 -2.62 0.92
CA GLY A 58 -22.12 -1.46 0.04
C GLY A 58 -21.72 -0.19 0.80
N ALA A 59 -22.18 -0.01 2.04
CA ALA A 59 -21.73 1.11 2.88
C ALA A 59 -20.24 0.96 3.25
N VAL A 60 -19.82 -0.24 3.66
CA VAL A 60 -18.40 -0.54 3.94
C VAL A 60 -17.56 -0.36 2.67
N TRP A 61 -18.04 -0.84 1.52
CA TRP A 61 -17.37 -0.67 0.23
C TRP A 61 -17.16 0.81 -0.11
N ASN A 62 -18.19 1.64 0.07
CA ASN A 62 -18.11 3.08 -0.14
C ASN A 62 -17.09 3.74 0.79
N TRP A 63 -17.03 3.35 2.06
CA TRP A 63 -16.06 3.91 3.00
C TRP A 63 -14.63 3.56 2.62
N VAL A 64 -14.38 2.30 2.21
CA VAL A 64 -13.07 1.86 1.71
C VAL A 64 -12.67 2.67 0.47
N HIS A 65 -13.58 2.83 -0.49
CA HIS A 65 -13.28 3.56 -1.73
C HIS A 65 -13.06 5.05 -1.49
N ARG A 66 -13.90 5.70 -0.68
CA ARG A 66 -13.69 7.11 -0.32
C ARG A 66 -12.35 7.37 0.37
N LEU A 67 -11.87 6.42 1.18
CA LEU A 67 -10.55 6.52 1.78
C LEU A 67 -9.43 6.27 0.77
N ALA A 68 -9.61 5.31 -0.14
CA ALA A 68 -8.63 5.04 -1.20
C ALA A 68 -8.50 6.21 -2.17
N ASP A 69 -9.60 6.91 -2.45
CA ASP A 69 -9.66 8.07 -3.34
C ASP A 69 -9.25 9.38 -2.66
N SER A 70 -9.13 9.42 -1.34
CA SER A 70 -8.63 10.62 -0.66
C SER A 70 -7.13 10.78 -0.93
N GLU A 71 -6.77 11.85 -1.64
CA GLU A 71 -5.38 12.22 -1.90
C GLU A 71 -4.70 12.50 -0.55
N ARG A 72 -3.84 11.58 -0.12
CA ARG A 72 -2.89 11.84 0.96
C ARG A 72 -1.56 12.17 0.32
N ASP A 73 -0.90 13.19 0.84
CA ASP A 73 0.49 13.42 0.49
C ASP A 73 1.26 12.12 0.74
N PRO A 74 2.02 11.63 -0.26
CA PRO A 74 2.87 10.49 -0.03
C PRO A 74 3.82 10.87 1.10
N PRO A 75 4.04 9.99 2.09
CA PRO A 75 4.97 10.26 3.17
C PRO A 75 6.30 10.72 2.60
N THR A 76 6.77 11.90 3.05
CA THR A 76 8.08 12.43 2.68
C THR A 76 9.15 11.52 3.23
N ALA A 77 9.63 10.60 2.40
CA ALA A 77 10.74 9.72 2.71
C ALA A 77 11.94 10.08 1.82
N SER A 78 13.14 10.09 2.41
CA SER A 78 14.40 10.12 1.67
C SER A 78 15.04 8.75 1.83
N PRO A 79 14.61 7.74 1.04
CA PRO A 79 14.93 6.36 1.33
C PRO A 79 16.40 6.07 1.02
N SER A 80 17.12 5.54 2.00
CA SER A 80 18.49 5.04 1.85
C SER A 80 18.52 3.74 1.04
N ARG A 81 17.49 2.89 1.22
CA ARG A 81 17.39 1.55 0.62
C ARG A 81 15.95 1.26 0.22
N VAL A 82 15.73 0.91 -1.04
CA VAL A 82 14.39 0.62 -1.59
C VAL A 82 14.34 -0.79 -2.16
N ALA A 83 13.37 -1.57 -1.71
CA ALA A 83 12.99 -2.81 -2.37
C ALA A 83 11.97 -2.53 -3.46
N VAL A 84 12.21 -3.06 -4.66
CA VAL A 84 11.23 -3.05 -5.74
C VAL A 84 10.86 -4.48 -6.10
N ASP A 85 9.57 -4.77 -6.03
CA ASP A 85 9.02 -6.09 -6.32
C ASP A 85 7.99 -6.04 -7.45
N GLU A 86 7.86 -7.17 -8.16
CA GLU A 86 6.85 -7.41 -9.18
C GLU A 86 5.97 -8.60 -8.75
N THR A 87 4.68 -8.36 -8.60
CA THR A 87 3.71 -9.41 -8.28
C THR A 87 2.64 -9.50 -9.36
N ALA A 88 2.42 -10.71 -9.89
CA ALA A 88 1.31 -10.98 -10.80
C ALA A 88 -0.02 -11.07 -10.02
N VAL A 89 -1.00 -10.27 -10.42
CA VAL A 89 -2.34 -10.21 -9.81
C VAL A 89 -3.40 -10.53 -10.86
N LYS A 90 -4.51 -11.15 -10.45
CA LYS A 90 -5.63 -11.48 -11.34
C LYS A 90 -6.82 -10.59 -11.04
N ILE A 91 -7.16 -9.69 -11.97
CA ILE A 91 -8.23 -8.70 -11.84
C ILE A 91 -9.28 -9.00 -12.91
N ASN A 92 -10.53 -9.21 -12.50
CA ASN A 92 -11.64 -9.54 -13.41
C ASN A 92 -11.38 -10.71 -14.37
N GLY A 93 -10.56 -11.69 -13.92
CA GLY A 93 -10.22 -12.86 -14.72
C GLY A 93 -8.98 -12.70 -15.60
N GLU A 94 -8.45 -11.49 -15.74
CA GLU A 94 -7.26 -11.17 -16.54
C GLU A 94 -6.02 -10.98 -15.65
N TRP A 95 -4.85 -11.37 -16.18
CA TRP A 95 -3.58 -11.15 -15.48
C TRP A 95 -3.10 -9.71 -15.64
N SER A 96 -2.57 -9.15 -14.57
CA SER A 96 -1.90 -7.85 -14.53
C SER A 96 -0.66 -7.97 -13.62
N TRP A 97 0.26 -7.03 -13.76
CA TRP A 97 1.53 -6.99 -13.02
C TRP A 97 1.60 -5.74 -12.18
N LEU A 98 1.65 -5.94 -10.87
CA LEU A 98 1.76 -4.91 -9.86
C LEU A 98 3.23 -4.72 -9.50
N TYR A 99 3.70 -3.48 -9.63
CA TYR A 99 5.04 -3.07 -9.22
C TYR A 99 4.90 -2.23 -7.96
N ALA A 100 5.69 -2.53 -6.93
CA ALA A 100 5.71 -1.77 -5.69
C ALA A 100 7.14 -1.42 -5.30
N ALA A 101 7.37 -0.16 -4.92
CA ALA A 101 8.61 0.31 -4.32
C ALA A 101 8.37 0.56 -2.82
N ILE A 102 9.19 -0.04 -1.97
CA ILE A 102 9.06 0.02 -0.51
C ILE A 102 10.40 0.45 0.09
N ASP A 103 10.37 1.47 0.95
CA ASP A 103 11.50 1.77 1.83
C ASP A 103 11.62 0.64 2.86
N ILE A 104 12.74 -0.08 2.84
CA ILE A 104 12.90 -1.25 3.72
C ILE A 104 13.13 -0.88 5.19
N GLU A 105 13.56 0.35 5.48
CA GLU A 105 13.80 0.81 6.84
C GLU A 105 12.49 1.22 7.49
N THR A 106 11.72 2.07 6.81
CA THR A 106 10.45 2.59 7.35
C THR A 106 9.24 1.72 7.02
N LYS A 107 9.37 0.76 6.09
CA LYS A 107 8.27 -0.07 5.54
C LYS A 107 7.17 0.72 4.83
N VAL A 108 7.46 1.96 4.49
CA VAL A 108 6.56 2.81 3.73
C VAL A 108 6.56 2.38 2.26
N ILE A 109 5.36 2.24 1.69
CA ILE A 109 5.18 2.07 0.25
C ILE A 109 5.37 3.44 -0.41
N LEU A 110 6.38 3.56 -1.26
CA LEU A 110 6.79 4.82 -1.89
C LEU A 110 6.12 5.06 -3.24
N ASP A 111 5.84 3.98 -4.00
CA ASP A 111 5.06 4.04 -5.23
C ASP A 111 4.51 2.66 -5.60
N VAL A 112 3.38 2.65 -6.30
CA VAL A 112 2.74 1.44 -6.82
C VAL A 112 2.21 1.71 -8.22
N ALA A 113 2.44 0.77 -9.14
CA ALA A 113 1.86 0.85 -10.48
C ALA A 113 1.38 -0.51 -10.98
N LEU A 114 0.27 -0.50 -11.70
CA LEU A 114 -0.32 -1.68 -12.31
C LEU A 114 -0.19 -1.61 -13.83
N PHE A 115 0.26 -2.70 -14.46
CA PHE A 115 0.35 -2.84 -15.91
C PHE A 115 -0.40 -4.09 -16.38
N SER A 116 -1.15 -3.97 -17.48
CA SER A 116 -1.90 -5.08 -18.08
C SER A 116 -1.04 -6.05 -18.89
N ARG A 117 0.25 -5.78 -19.04
CA ARG A 117 1.18 -6.58 -19.85
C ARG A 117 2.45 -6.86 -19.07
N HIS A 118 2.97 -8.07 -19.21
CA HIS A 118 4.32 -8.45 -18.81
C HIS A 118 5.29 -8.23 -19.97
N GLY A 119 6.50 -7.77 -19.68
CA GLY A 119 7.52 -7.57 -20.69
C GLY A 119 8.67 -6.71 -20.21
N THR A 120 9.49 -6.24 -21.15
CA THR A 120 10.71 -5.48 -20.85
C THR A 120 10.50 -4.00 -20.53
N ASP A 121 9.28 -3.49 -20.74
CA ASP A 121 8.98 -2.06 -20.73
C ASP A 121 8.24 -1.57 -19.47
N PRO A 122 7.38 -2.38 -18.79
CA PRO A 122 6.72 -1.97 -17.55
C PRO A 122 7.70 -1.59 -16.43
N ALA A 123 8.72 -2.40 -16.17
CA ALA A 123 9.71 -2.11 -15.11
C ALA A 123 10.47 -0.79 -15.33
N PRO A 124 11.06 -0.50 -16.52
CA PRO A 124 11.65 0.82 -16.78
C PRO A 124 10.64 1.97 -16.66
N ALA A 125 9.41 1.80 -17.16
CA ALA A 125 8.38 2.83 -17.10
C ALA A 125 7.96 3.14 -15.65
N PHE A 126 7.85 2.12 -14.80
CA PHE A 126 7.63 2.27 -13.37
C PHE A 126 8.76 3.05 -12.71
N LEU A 127 10.02 2.61 -12.91
CA LEU A 127 11.19 3.24 -12.31
C LEU A 127 11.40 4.69 -12.76
N GLN A 128 11.05 5.02 -14.01
CA GLN A 128 11.10 6.39 -14.51
C GLN A 128 10.13 7.30 -13.75
N LYS A 129 8.86 6.89 -13.63
CA LYS A 129 7.85 7.63 -12.86
C LYS A 129 8.23 7.73 -11.39
N PHE A 130 8.80 6.67 -10.84
CA PHE A 130 9.26 6.65 -9.45
C PHE A 130 10.35 7.70 -9.21
N ARG A 131 11.33 7.83 -10.13
CA ARG A 131 12.39 8.85 -10.08
C ARG A 131 11.89 10.29 -10.27
N GLU A 132 10.77 10.48 -10.97
CA GLU A 132 10.17 11.81 -11.11
C GLU A 132 9.54 12.31 -9.80
N LYS A 133 9.15 11.39 -8.91
CA LYS A 133 8.50 11.70 -7.64
C LYS A 133 9.46 11.78 -6.44
N HIS A 134 10.54 11.01 -6.47
CA HIS A 134 11.45 10.83 -5.33
C HIS A 134 12.91 11.14 -5.71
N ASP A 135 13.67 11.73 -4.79
CA ASP A 135 15.12 11.83 -4.93
C ASP A 135 15.76 10.48 -4.61
N LEU A 136 16.33 9.84 -5.63
CA LEU A 136 16.89 8.49 -5.58
C LEU A 136 18.40 8.48 -5.83
N SER A 137 19.05 9.64 -5.75
CA SER A 137 20.46 9.82 -6.11
C SER A 137 21.42 8.95 -5.31
N GLU A 138 21.17 8.79 -4.01
CA GLU A 138 22.00 7.99 -3.08
C GLU A 138 21.32 6.67 -2.63
N THR A 139 20.20 6.31 -3.25
CA THR A 139 19.39 5.14 -2.85
C THR A 139 19.99 3.82 -3.36
N GLU A 140 20.12 2.84 -2.46
CA GLU A 140 20.43 1.44 -2.81
C GLU A 140 19.16 0.69 -3.22
N PHE A 141 19.18 0.00 -4.36
CA PHE A 141 18.03 -0.78 -4.83
C PHE A 141 18.19 -2.29 -4.54
N LEU A 142 17.15 -2.88 -3.96
CA LEU A 142 16.97 -4.32 -3.79
C LEU A 142 15.90 -4.79 -4.78
N VAL A 143 16.29 -5.57 -5.78
CA VAL A 143 15.38 -6.01 -6.87
C VAL A 143 15.59 -7.49 -7.16
N ASP A 144 14.53 -8.17 -7.59
CA ASP A 144 14.67 -9.53 -8.09
C ASP A 144 15.40 -9.55 -9.46
N GLN A 145 16.19 -10.59 -9.70
CA GLN A 145 17.34 -10.56 -10.61
C GLN A 145 16.96 -10.48 -12.12
N PHE A 146 18.00 -10.23 -12.94
CA PHE A 146 18.06 -10.15 -14.41
C PHE A 146 17.16 -9.12 -15.12
N GLY A 147 15.84 -9.11 -14.90
CA GLY A 147 14.92 -8.18 -15.58
C GLY A 147 15.12 -6.72 -15.15
N TYR A 148 15.26 -6.48 -13.85
CA TYR A 148 15.43 -5.13 -13.30
C TYR A 148 16.79 -4.51 -13.59
N ARG A 149 17.84 -5.30 -13.85
CA ARG A 149 19.17 -4.75 -14.18
C ARG A 149 19.13 -3.91 -15.44
N THR A 150 18.47 -4.43 -16.48
CA THR A 150 18.28 -3.71 -17.73
C THR A 150 17.38 -2.50 -17.54
N ALA A 151 16.34 -2.62 -16.71
CA ALA A 151 15.43 -1.52 -16.43
C ALA A 151 16.12 -0.36 -15.69
N LEU A 152 16.81 -0.66 -14.58
CA LEU A 152 17.58 0.31 -13.79
C LEU A 152 18.67 0.99 -14.64
N ALA A 153 19.40 0.23 -15.45
CA ALA A 153 20.40 0.79 -16.36
C ALA A 153 19.78 1.74 -17.40
N ARG A 154 18.61 1.40 -17.97
CA ARG A 154 17.91 2.24 -18.95
C ARG A 154 17.48 3.59 -18.38
N VAL A 155 17.12 3.64 -17.09
CA VAL A 155 16.66 4.88 -16.43
C VAL A 155 17.78 5.62 -15.66
N GLY A 156 19.02 5.14 -15.75
CA GLY A 156 20.17 5.73 -15.08
C GLY A 156 20.21 5.52 -13.56
N LEU A 157 19.44 4.56 -13.04
CA LEU A 157 19.41 4.17 -11.61
C LEU A 157 20.35 2.97 -11.36
N SER A 158 21.59 3.07 -11.85
CA SER A 158 22.57 1.97 -11.72
C SER A 158 23.39 2.02 -10.42
N GLY A 159 23.02 2.87 -9.46
CA GLY A 159 23.64 2.95 -8.13
C GLY A 159 23.37 1.69 -7.30
N ARG A 160 24.38 1.30 -6.50
CA ARG A 160 24.42 0.18 -5.52
C ARG A 160 23.21 -0.76 -5.59
N VAL A 161 23.29 -1.80 -6.43
CA VAL A 161 22.28 -2.86 -6.47
C VAL A 161 22.78 -4.02 -5.64
N ASN A 162 22.03 -4.39 -4.61
CA ASN A 162 22.38 -5.48 -3.70
C ASN A 162 21.41 -6.64 -3.88
N TYR A 163 21.98 -7.82 -4.17
CA TYR A 163 21.27 -9.02 -4.60
C TYR A 163 21.25 -10.11 -3.52
N THR A 164 21.83 -9.85 -2.35
CA THR A 164 22.29 -10.93 -1.47
C THR A 164 21.32 -11.26 -0.32
N ASP A 165 20.36 -10.39 0.00
CA ASP A 165 19.41 -10.65 1.09
C ASP A 165 17.95 -10.62 0.62
N ARG A 166 17.48 -11.79 0.13
CA ARG A 166 16.08 -12.05 -0.22
C ARG A 166 15.09 -12.01 0.96
N ASN A 167 15.61 -11.93 2.19
CA ASN A 167 14.87 -12.20 3.41
C ASN A 167 14.56 -10.95 4.27
N LEU A 168 14.88 -9.73 3.81
CA LEU A 168 14.65 -8.52 4.61
C LEU A 168 13.18 -8.08 4.70
N ILE A 169 12.32 -8.63 3.82
CA ILE A 169 10.88 -8.40 3.86
C ILE A 169 10.19 -9.43 4.78
N GLU A 170 10.63 -10.70 4.76
CA GLU A 170 10.01 -11.79 5.54
C GLU A 170 10.54 -11.93 6.98
N ASN A 171 11.79 -11.54 7.28
CA ASN A 171 12.39 -11.65 8.62
C ASN A 171 12.27 -10.37 9.46
N CYS A 172 11.30 -9.50 9.17
CA CYS A 172 11.09 -8.35 10.02
C CYS A 172 10.54 -8.79 11.39
N PRO A 173 11.25 -8.55 12.51
CA PRO A 173 10.65 -8.68 13.82
C PRO A 173 9.55 -7.62 13.88
N VAL A 174 8.30 -8.07 13.92
CA VAL A 174 7.20 -7.23 14.36
C VAL A 174 7.48 -7.00 15.84
N SER A 175 8.08 -5.85 16.17
CA SER A 175 8.15 -5.40 17.56
C SER A 175 6.72 -5.32 18.05
N SER A 176 6.34 -6.32 18.84
CA SER A 176 5.07 -6.37 19.54
C SER A 176 5.05 -5.19 20.51
N ILE A 177 4.18 -4.22 20.25
CA ILE A 177 3.64 -3.30 21.26
C ILE A 177 2.16 -3.14 20.95
#